data_AF-A0A8J3Z0F0-F1
#
_entry.id   AF-A0A8J3Z0F0-F1
#
_cell.length_a   1.000
_cell.length_b   1.000
_cell.length_c   1.000
_cell.angle_alpha   90.00
_cell.angle_beta   90.00
_cell.angle_gamma   90.00
#
_symmetry.space_group_name_H-M   'P 1'
#
loop_
_entity.id
_entity.type
_entity.pdbx_description
1 polymer ?
#
loop_
_entity_poly.entity_id
_entity_poly.type
_entity_poly.pdbx_seq_one_letter_code
_entity_poly.pdbx_strand_id
1 'polypeptide(L)' 'MALRFLGKETQSGNSPTLWADGDDYVIQGFELDTATLAEVGALPAGELVIRVPRKLMEHLPKDPG' A
#
# COMPACT_ATOMS: atom_id res chain seq x y z
N MET A 1 -3.61 18.95 -4.91
CA MET A 1 -3.01 18.46 -3.65
C MET A 1 -1.75 17.68 -4.01
N ALA A 2 -0.72 17.73 -3.16
CA ALA A 2 0.57 17.09 -3.42
C ALA A 2 0.76 15.92 -2.45
N LEU A 3 0.93 14.72 -2.98
CA LEU A 3 1.19 13.51 -2.18
C LEU A 3 2.44 13.73 -1.32
N ARG A 4 2.30 13.57 0.00
CA ARG A 4 3.43 13.69 0.94
C ARG A 4 4.09 12.32 1.10
N PHE A 5 5.31 12.17 0.60
CA PHE A 5 6.09 10.94 0.74
C PHE A 5 6.33 10.59 2.21
N LEU A 6 6.01 9.35 2.60
CA LEU A 6 6.23 8.81 3.95
C LEU A 6 7.40 7.83 3.99
N GLY A 7 7.55 7.01 2.95
CA GLY A 7 8.61 6.02 2.90
C GLY A 7 8.48 5.06 1.74
N LYS A 8 9.52 4.24 1.55
CA LYS A 8 9.54 3.17 0.56
C LYS A 8 10.36 2.00 1.07
N GLU A 9 9.97 0.79 0.69
CA GLU A 9 10.80 -0.39 0.88
C GLU A 9 11.56 -0.67 -0.41
N THR A 10 12.89 -0.82 -0.36
CA THR A 10 13.68 -1.14 -1.55
C THR A 10 13.97 -2.64 -1.59
N GLN A 11 13.31 -3.37 -2.49
CA GLN A 11 13.74 -4.73 -2.87
C GLN A 11 14.12 -4.72 -4.35
N SER A 12 15.41 -5.00 -4.62
CA SER A 12 16.01 -5.31 -5.93
C SER A 12 15.10 -5.09 -7.16
N GLY A 13 14.92 -3.84 -7.58
CA GLY A 13 14.22 -3.46 -8.83
C GLY A 13 12.83 -2.82 -8.65
N ASN A 14 12.10 -3.12 -7.59
CA ASN A 14 10.78 -2.53 -7.32
C ASN A 14 10.72 -1.92 -5.91
N SER A 15 10.11 -0.74 -5.79
CA SER A 15 10.03 -0.02 -4.50
C SER A 15 8.59 0.28 -4.12
N PRO A 16 7.92 -0.59 -3.34
CA PRO A 16 6.66 -0.27 -2.68
C PRO A 16 6.81 1.03 -1.90
N THR A 17 5.87 1.95 -2.10
CA THR A 17 5.98 3.32 -1.64
C THR A 17 4.68 3.78 -1.00
N LEU A 18 4.81 4.59 0.05
CA LEU A 18 3.71 5.09 0.85
C LEU A 18 3.72 6.63 0.82
N TRP A 19 2.56 7.22 0.60
CA TRP A 19 2.32 8.65 0.69
C TRP A 19 1.09 8.94 1.55
N ALA A 20 1.05 10.11 2.17
CA ALA A 20 -0.15 10.69 2.76
C ALA A 20 -0.82 11.65 1.76
N ASP A 21 -2.15 11.61 1.70
CA ASP A 21 -2.99 12.53 0.93
C ASP A 21 -4.19 12.97 1.78
N GLY A 22 -4.06 14.10 2.47
CA GLY A 22 -5.07 14.53 3.45
C GLY A 22 -5.19 13.53 4.60
N ASP A 23 -6.40 12.98 4.77
CA ASP A 23 -6.73 11.96 5.77
C ASP A 23 -6.52 10.52 5.26
N ASP A 24 -6.19 10.37 3.97
CA ASP A 24 -6.00 9.09 3.30
C ASP A 24 -4.51 8.75 3.08
N TYR A 25 -4.25 7.47 2.82
CA TYR A 25 -2.94 7.00 2.37
C TYR A 25 -3.01 6.49 0.94
N VAL A 26 -2.02 6.88 0.14
CA VAL A 26 -1.78 6.30 -1.18
C VAL A 26 -0.65 5.30 -1.08
N ILE A 27 -0.86 4.09 -1.59
CA ILE A 27 0.10 2.99 -1.47
C ILE A 27 0.38 2.38 -2.83
N GLN A 28 1.66 2.27 -3.18
CA GLN A 28 2.15 1.46 -4.29
C GLN A 28 2.64 0.12 -3.73
N GLY A 29 2.12 -0.98 -4.28
CA GLY A 29 2.50 -2.35 -3.91
C GLY A 29 2.63 -3.23 -5.15
N PHE A 30 2.45 -4.52 -4.94
CA PHE A 30 2.54 -5.55 -5.99
C PHE A 30 1.16 -6.12 -6.30
N GLU A 31 1.00 -6.60 -7.53
CA GLU A 31 -0.16 -7.40 -7.90
C GLU A 31 -0.20 -8.72 -7.11
N LEU A 32 -1.40 -9.27 -6.94
CA LEU A 32 -1.61 -10.58 -6.33
C LEU A 32 -1.67 -11.64 -7.43
N ASP A 33 -1.15 -12.83 -7.13
CA ASP A 33 -1.49 -14.02 -7.91
C ASP A 33 -2.97 -14.40 -7.73
N THR A 34 -3.50 -15.19 -8.67
CA THR A 34 -4.91 -15.58 -8.70
C THR A 34 -5.36 -16.33 -7.45
N ALA A 35 -4.48 -17.12 -6.82
CA ALA A 35 -4.82 -17.89 -5.63
C ALA A 35 -5.00 -16.97 -4.42
N THR A 36 -4.07 -16.04 -4.20
CA THR A 36 -4.18 -15.05 -3.14
C THR A 36 -5.41 -14.14 -3.35
N LEU A 37 -5.67 -13.72 -4.59
CA LEU A 37 -6.84 -12.87 -4.88
C LEU A 37 -8.17 -13.61 -4.60
N ALA A 38 -8.22 -14.92 -4.85
CA ALA A 38 -9.40 -15.73 -4.56
C ALA A 38 -9.72 -15.84 -3.06
N GLU A 39 -8.70 -15.77 -2.18
CA GLU A 39 -8.91 -15.73 -0.72
C GLU A 39 -9.56 -14.42 -0.24
N VAL A 40 -9.33 -13.32 -0.97
CA VAL A 40 -9.94 -12.01 -0.66
C VAL A 40 -11.42 -11.99 -1.08
N GLY A 41 -11.75 -12.67 -2.18
CA GLY A 41 -13.11 -12.80 -2.68
C GLY A 41 -13.46 -11.78 -3.77
N ALA A 42 -14.75 -11.47 -3.91
CA ALA A 42 -15.24 -10.57 -4.96
C ALA A 42 -14.89 -9.11 -4.65
N LEU A 43 -14.14 -8.46 -5.55
CA LEU A 43 -13.83 -7.02 -5.47
C LEU A 43 -14.92 -6.21 -6.19
N PRO A 44 -15.52 -5.21 -5.53
CA PRO A 44 -16.39 -4.23 -6.16
C PRO A 44 -15.69 -3.41 -7.26
N ALA A 45 -16.49 -2.84 -8.16
CA ALA A 45 -15.97 -1.97 -9.21
C ALA A 45 -15.31 -0.73 -8.61
N GLY A 46 -14.06 -0.46 -8.98
CA GLY A 46 -13.28 0.67 -8.50
C GLY A 46 -12.38 0.36 -7.30
N GLU A 47 -12.46 -0.84 -6.74
CA GLU A 47 -11.55 -1.29 -5.66
C GLU A 47 -10.33 -2.02 -6.24
N LEU A 48 -9.20 -1.85 -5.56
CA LEU A 48 -7.94 -2.52 -5.89
C LEU A 48 -7.40 -3.18 -4.64
N VAL A 49 -6.93 -4.42 -4.79
CA VAL A 49 -6.21 -5.14 -3.73
C VAL A 49 -4.79 -5.37 -4.21
N ILE A 50 -3.84 -4.92 -3.41
CA ILE A 50 -2.41 -5.00 -3.70
C ILE A 50 -1.66 -5.59 -2.51
N ARG A 51 -0.57 -6.28 -2.79
CA ARG A 51 0.33 -6.83 -1.78
C ARG A 51 1.34 -5.76 -1.40
N VAL A 52 1.41 -5.45 -0.11
CA VAL A 52 2.33 -4.45 0.44
C VAL A 52 3.27 -5.09 1.45
N PRO A 53 4.58 -4.81 1.43
CA PRO A 53 5.48 -5.31 2.45
C PRO A 53 5.13 -4.76 3.83
N ARG A 54 5.21 -5.60 4.86
CA ARG A 54 4.87 -5.17 6.23
C ARG A 54 5.73 -4.02 6.73
N LYS A 55 7.01 -3.94 6.33
CA LYS A 55 7.89 -2.85 6.77
C LYS A 55 7.44 -1.50 6.24
N LEU A 56 6.67 -1.46 5.16
CA LEU A 56 6.10 -0.20 4.67
C LEU A 56 5.20 0.46 5.73
N MET A 57 4.58 -0.34 6.60
CA MET A 57 3.74 0.15 7.70
C MET A 57 4.55 0.79 8.84
N GLU A 58 5.86 0.57 8.92
CA GLU A 58 6.74 1.24 9.88
C GLU A 58 6.85 2.75 9.59
N HIS A 59 6.50 3.17 8.36
CA HIS A 59 6.48 4.58 7.96
C HIS A 59 5.17 5.29 8.28
N LEU A 60 4.16 4.57 8.80
CA LEU A 60 2.93 5.20 9.27
C LEU A 60 3.23 6.06 10.51
N PRO A 61 2.62 7.26 10.62
CA PRO A 61 2.70 8.02 11.84
C PRO A 61 2.12 7.19 12.99
N LYS A 62 2.79 7.21 14.14
CA LYS A 62 2.23 6.62 15.36
C LYS A 62 1.01 7.43 15.74
N ASP A 63 -0.10 6.75 16.02
CA ASP A 63 -1.32 7.39 16.51
C ASP A 63 -0.97 8.24 17.74
N PRO A 64 -1.25 9.55 17.73
CA PRO A 64 -1.18 10.35 18.94
C PRO A 64 -2.40 9.96 19.78
N GLY A 65 -2.24 8.92 20.59
CA GLY A 65 -3.29 8.44 21.49
C GLY A 65 -3.82 9.50 22.46
#